data_AF-A0A8J6SZT4-F1
#
_entry.id   AF-A0A8J6SZT4-F1
#
_cell.length_a   1.000
_cell.length_b   1.000
_cell.length_c   1.000
_cell.angle_alpha   90.00
_cell.angle_beta   90.00
_cell.angle_gamma   90.00
#
_symmetry.space_group_name_H-M   'P 1'
#
loop_
_entity.id
_entity.type
_entity.pdbx_description
1 polymer ?
#
loop_
_entity_poly.entity_id
_entity_poly.type
_entity_poly.pdbx_seq_one_letter_code
_entity_poly.pdbx_strand_id
1 'polypeptide(L)'
;MDTLAKSIVEPLARRAFRRVPAATEISALVALFNAGKSLTGTADATSAGIQIVVTTLLQSPHFLYRPELGKAQNGVIVDLTANEIASRLSYAVLNTIPGDTLINLANSGELLKPDVQKTQAERLMQDPRASSALTFIYEKSLRIDSFLTIAARDAKSLSQLEH
;
A
#
# COMPACT_ATOMS: atom_id res chain seq x y z
N MET A 1 18.80 -9.84 -20.87
CA MET A 1 17.57 -10.19 -20.12
C MET A 1 17.56 -9.50 -18.76
N ASP A 2 18.65 -9.56 -17.98
CA ASP A 2 18.71 -8.90 -16.66
C ASP A 2 18.45 -7.40 -16.65
N THR A 3 18.90 -6.64 -17.65
CA THR A 3 18.61 -5.18 -17.74
C THR A 3 17.11 -4.90 -17.90
N LEU A 4 16.42 -5.69 -18.73
CA LEU A 4 14.97 -5.58 -18.94
C LEU A 4 14.22 -6.00 -17.67
N ALA A 5 14.57 -7.15 -17.10
CA ALA A 5 13.99 -7.64 -15.86
C ALA A 5 14.11 -6.59 -14.75
N LYS A 6 15.31 -6.02 -14.56
CA LYS A 6 15.54 -4.97 -13.57
C LYS A 6 14.69 -3.73 -13.81
N SER A 7 14.58 -3.26 -15.07
CA SER A 7 13.75 -2.08 -15.38
C SER A 7 12.25 -2.27 -15.09
N ILE A 8 11.77 -3.53 -15.06
CA ILE A 8 10.39 -3.86 -14.71
C ILE A 8 10.24 -4.08 -13.20
N VAL A 9 11.16 -4.85 -12.60
CA VAL A 9 11.13 -5.25 -11.18
C VAL A 9 11.28 -4.06 -10.25
N GLU A 10 12.22 -3.16 -10.54
CA GLU A 10 12.57 -2.05 -9.65
C GLU A 10 11.40 -1.09 -9.38
N PRO A 11 10.65 -0.58 -10.38
CA PRO A 11 9.50 0.28 -10.12
C PRO A 11 8.35 -0.46 -9.40
N LEU A 12 8.11 -1.74 -9.71
CA LEU A 12 7.09 -2.54 -9.04
C LEU A 12 7.44 -2.75 -7.56
N ALA A 13 8.68 -3.14 -7.26
CA ALA A 13 9.15 -3.36 -5.90
C ALA A 13 9.15 -2.06 -5.08
N ARG A 14 9.62 -0.95 -5.67
CA ARG A 14 9.60 0.36 -5.02
C ARG A 14 8.18 0.77 -4.62
N ARG A 15 7.20 0.53 -5.49
CA ARG A 15 5.79 0.89 -5.23
C ARG A 15 5.13 -0.05 -4.23
N ALA A 16 5.39 -1.35 -4.33
CA ALA A 16 4.87 -2.35 -3.40
C ALA A 16 5.40 -2.16 -1.97
N PHE A 17 6.70 -1.92 -1.82
CA PHE A 17 7.37 -1.77 -0.52
C PHE A 17 7.34 -0.34 0.02
N ARG A 18 6.96 0.64 -0.81
CA ARG A 18 6.81 2.07 -0.43
C ARG A 18 8.12 2.68 0.10
N ARG A 19 9.25 2.13 -0.36
CA ARG A 19 10.62 2.56 -0.06
C ARG A 19 11.53 2.16 -1.22
N VAL A 20 12.75 2.65 -1.24
CA VAL A 20 13.79 2.09 -2.12
C VAL A 20 14.11 0.67 -1.64
N PRO A 21 13.94 -0.36 -2.49
CA PRO A 21 14.34 -1.72 -2.14
C PRO A 21 15.87 -1.83 -2.07
N ALA A 22 16.38 -2.68 -1.19
CA ALA A 22 17.80 -2.99 -1.12
C ALA A 22 18.25 -3.71 -2.41
N ALA A 23 19.52 -3.56 -2.76
CA ALA A 23 20.08 -4.19 -3.96
C ALA A 23 19.86 -5.71 -3.97
N THR A 24 19.95 -6.36 -2.81
CA THR A 24 19.71 -7.80 -2.63
C THR A 24 18.25 -8.18 -2.89
N GLU A 25 17.29 -7.35 -2.48
CA GLU A 25 15.86 -7.56 -2.76
C GLU A 25 15.58 -7.48 -4.26
N ILE A 26 16.16 -6.49 -4.95
CA ILE A 26 16.04 -6.37 -6.40
C ILE A 26 16.67 -7.58 -7.11
N SER A 27 17.87 -7.98 -6.71
CA SER A 27 18.53 -9.16 -7.29
C SER A 27 17.71 -10.44 -7.10
N ALA A 28 17.10 -10.64 -5.92
CA ALA A 28 16.24 -11.80 -5.67
C ALA A 28 14.98 -11.79 -6.55
N LEU A 29 14.33 -10.63 -6.70
CA LEU A 29 13.15 -10.49 -7.55
C LEU A 29 13.49 -10.63 -9.05
N VAL A 30 14.66 -10.17 -9.49
CA VAL A 30 15.14 -10.39 -10.87
C VAL A 30 15.43 -11.87 -11.12
N ALA A 31 16.05 -12.58 -10.16
CA ALA A 31 16.24 -14.02 -10.27
C ALA A 31 14.90 -14.76 -10.39
N LEU A 32 13.89 -14.33 -9.62
CA LEU A 32 12.56 -14.89 -9.71
C LEU A 32 11.88 -14.59 -11.05
N PHE A 33 12.01 -13.36 -11.56
CA PHE A 33 11.55 -12.98 -12.89
C PHE A 33 12.11 -13.92 -13.96
N ASN A 34 13.43 -14.15 -13.92
CA ASN A 34 14.12 -15.04 -14.86
C ASN A 34 13.68 -16.51 -14.72
N ALA A 35 13.29 -16.93 -13.51
CA ALA A 35 12.73 -18.25 -13.25
C ALA A 35 11.22 -18.38 -13.58
N GLY A 36 10.56 -17.30 -14.02
CA GLY A 36 9.11 -17.28 -14.21
C GLY A 36 8.58 -18.45 -15.05
N LYS A 37 9.21 -18.78 -16.20
CA LYS A 37 8.73 -19.87 -17.06
C LYS A 37 8.70 -21.22 -16.36
N SER A 38 9.71 -21.55 -15.57
CA SER A 38 9.75 -22.83 -14.85
C SER A 38 8.78 -22.87 -13.68
N LEU A 39 8.42 -21.71 -13.13
CA LEU A 39 7.56 -21.60 -11.95
C LEU A 39 6.06 -21.44 -12.28
N THR A 40 5.71 -20.89 -13.44
CA THR A 40 4.30 -20.61 -13.80
C THR A 40 3.77 -21.46 -14.94
N GLY A 41 4.64 -22.08 -15.75
CA GLY A 41 4.24 -22.79 -16.97
C GLY A 41 3.77 -21.89 -18.11
N THR A 42 3.87 -20.57 -17.97
CA THR A 42 3.49 -19.59 -19.01
C THR A 42 4.50 -19.62 -20.17
N ALA A 43 4.00 -19.64 -21.41
CA ALA A 43 4.84 -19.79 -22.61
C ALA A 43 5.77 -18.58 -22.84
N ASP A 44 5.25 -17.36 -22.65
CA ASP A 44 6.00 -16.12 -22.77
C ASP A 44 6.84 -15.86 -21.50
N ALA A 45 8.15 -15.69 -21.69
CA ALA A 45 9.10 -15.55 -20.57
C ALA A 45 8.85 -14.28 -19.75
N THR A 46 8.55 -13.18 -20.44
CA THR A 46 8.34 -11.88 -19.81
C THR A 46 7.08 -11.91 -18.95
N SER A 47 5.97 -12.39 -19.51
CA SER A 47 4.69 -12.51 -18.81
C SER A 47 4.80 -13.46 -17.62
N ALA A 48 5.51 -14.59 -17.76
CA ALA A 48 5.79 -15.51 -16.67
C ALA A 48 6.58 -14.83 -15.53
N GLY A 49 7.61 -14.06 -15.89
CA GLY A 49 8.44 -13.31 -14.95
C GLY A 49 7.66 -12.22 -14.22
N ILE A 50 6.83 -11.45 -14.93
CA ILE A 50 5.95 -10.45 -14.32
C ILE A 50 4.97 -11.11 -13.34
N GLN A 51 4.33 -12.22 -13.76
CA GLN A 51 3.37 -12.94 -12.93
C GLN A 51 3.99 -13.35 -11.60
N ILE A 52 5.13 -14.04 -11.62
CA ILE A 52 5.73 -14.55 -10.38
C ILE A 52 6.25 -13.41 -9.48
N VAL A 53 6.78 -12.33 -10.06
CA VAL A 53 7.22 -11.14 -9.31
C VAL A 53 6.03 -10.45 -8.64
N VAL A 54 4.95 -10.20 -9.38
CA VAL A 54 3.75 -9.56 -8.82
C VAL A 54 3.15 -10.43 -7.73
N THR A 55 2.99 -11.73 -7.95
CA THR A 55 2.51 -12.68 -6.94
C THR A 55 3.35 -12.62 -5.66
N THR A 56 4.68 -12.59 -5.80
CA THR A 56 5.60 -12.53 -4.67
C THR A 56 5.54 -11.21 -3.92
N LEU A 57 5.48 -10.09 -4.65
CA LEU A 57 5.33 -8.77 -4.05
C LEU A 57 4.04 -8.66 -3.25
N LEU A 58 2.91 -9.15 -3.78
CA LEU A 58 1.61 -9.10 -3.12
C LEU A 58 1.52 -9.99 -1.87
N GLN A 59 2.34 -11.04 -1.79
CA GLN A 59 2.42 -11.93 -0.62
C GLN A 59 3.49 -11.50 0.39
N SER A 60 4.32 -10.50 0.06
CA SER A 60 5.38 -10.03 0.96
C SER A 60 4.81 -9.34 2.20
N PRO A 61 5.38 -9.57 3.39
CA PRO A 61 5.04 -8.81 4.60
C PRO A 61 5.20 -7.29 4.41
N HIS A 62 6.17 -6.85 3.60
CA HIS A 62 6.37 -5.42 3.29
C HIS A 62 5.21 -4.80 2.49
N PHE A 63 4.45 -5.63 1.76
CA PHE A 63 3.24 -5.18 1.06
C PHE A 63 1.99 -5.31 1.94
N LEU A 64 1.80 -6.49 2.54
CA LEU A 64 0.62 -6.87 3.33
C LEU A 64 0.49 -6.03 4.60
N TYR A 65 1.61 -5.70 5.23
CA TYR A 65 1.64 -4.90 6.43
C TYR A 65 2.17 -3.49 6.13
N ARG A 66 1.92 -2.58 7.07
CA ARG A 66 2.53 -1.26 7.13
C ARG A 66 3.47 -1.27 8.34
N PRO A 67 4.71 -1.78 8.19
CA PRO A 67 5.66 -1.80 9.29
C PRO A 67 5.97 -0.36 9.71
N GLU A 68 5.89 -0.10 11.01
CA GLU A 68 6.36 1.11 11.68
C GLU A 68 7.50 0.71 12.60
N LEU A 69 8.58 0.19 12.00
CA LEU A 69 9.76 -0.31 12.70
C LEU A 69 10.66 0.84 13.16
N GLY A 70 10.55 1.99 12.50
CA GLY A 70 11.36 3.17 12.79
C GLY A 70 12.85 2.91 12.60
N LYS A 71 13.69 3.76 13.21
CA LYS A 71 15.14 3.51 13.29
C LYS A 71 15.43 2.62 14.50
N ALA A 72 16.10 1.49 14.32
CA ALA A 72 16.46 0.59 15.41
C ALA A 72 17.07 1.35 16.60
N GLN A 73 16.30 1.50 17.68
CA GLN A 73 16.71 2.13 18.93
C GLN A 73 16.21 1.27 20.10
N ASN A 74 17.05 1.17 21.13
CA ASN A 74 16.77 0.43 22.37
C ASN A 74 15.80 1.22 23.27
N GLY A 75 14.61 1.56 22.76
CA GLY A 75 13.61 2.38 23.47
C GLY A 75 12.18 1.95 23.17
N VAL A 76 11.24 2.37 24.03
CA VAL A 76 9.80 2.05 23.92
C VAL A 76 9.09 2.89 22.84
N ILE A 77 9.67 4.03 22.45
CA ILE A 77 9.17 4.92 21.42
C ILE A 77 10.24 5.04 20.34
N VAL A 78 9.89 4.70 19.09
CA VAL A 78 10.81 4.71 17.95
C VAL A 78 10.33 5.77 16.95
N ASP A 79 11.24 6.64 16.52
CA ASP A 79 10.95 7.61 15.46
C ASP A 79 10.71 6.91 14.13
N LEU A 80 9.59 7.26 13.48
CA LEU A 80 9.28 6.81 12.14
C LEU A 80 10.33 7.30 11.15
N THR A 81 10.71 6.41 10.24
CA THR A 81 11.48 6.77 9.06
C THR A 81 10.65 7.63 8.10
N ALA A 82 11.32 8.36 7.22
CA ALA A 82 10.64 9.22 6.26
C ALA A 82 9.63 8.46 5.36
N ASN A 83 9.93 7.20 4.99
CA ASN A 83 9.05 6.35 4.20
C ASN A 83 7.81 5.89 4.98
N GLU A 84 7.96 5.66 6.29
CA GLU A 84 6.84 5.34 7.19
C GLU A 84 5.93 6.55 7.38
N ILE A 85 6.50 7.75 7.53
CA ILE A 85 5.74 9.01 7.57
C ILE A 85 4.95 9.23 6.26
N ALA A 86 5.59 9.03 5.10
CA ALA A 86 4.92 9.12 3.80
C ALA A 86 3.72 8.14 3.71
N SER A 87 3.94 6.90 4.13
CA SER A 87 2.90 5.88 4.15
C SER A 87 1.76 6.27 5.09
N ARG A 88 2.08 6.71 6.31
CA ARG A 88 1.10 7.13 7.31
C ARG A 88 0.23 8.29 6.83
N LEU A 89 0.83 9.34 6.27
CA LEU A 89 0.10 10.47 5.69
C LEU A 89 -0.85 10.03 4.56
N SER A 90 -0.36 9.21 3.64
CA SER A 90 -1.15 8.77 2.49
C SER A 90 -2.33 7.89 2.89
N TYR A 91 -2.12 6.92 3.78
CA TYR A 91 -3.21 6.07 4.24
C TYR A 91 -4.20 6.80 5.16
N ALA A 92 -3.73 7.73 5.99
CA ALA A 92 -4.61 8.50 6.87
C ALA A 92 -5.58 9.41 6.09
N VAL A 93 -5.13 10.01 4.97
CA VAL A 93 -5.92 10.99 4.22
C VAL A 93 -6.60 10.39 2.99
N LEU A 94 -5.91 9.51 2.26
CA LEU A 94 -6.37 8.98 0.96
C LEU A 94 -6.69 7.49 0.98
N ASN A 95 -6.44 6.80 2.10
CA ASN A 95 -6.61 5.34 2.21
C ASN A 95 -5.92 4.55 1.07
N THR A 96 -4.74 5.00 0.63
CA THR A 96 -3.97 4.37 -0.44
C THR A 96 -2.47 4.58 -0.26
N ILE A 97 -1.65 3.91 -1.08
CA ILE A 97 -0.18 4.02 -1.06
C ILE A 97 0.29 5.46 -1.36
N PRO A 98 1.45 5.88 -0.83
CA PRO A 98 1.98 7.21 -1.09
C PRO A 98 2.28 7.40 -2.58
N GLY A 99 1.90 8.57 -3.11
CA GLY A 99 2.26 8.98 -4.47
C GLY A 99 3.73 9.40 -4.59
N ASP A 100 4.19 9.58 -5.82
CA ASP A 100 5.61 9.83 -6.13
C ASP A 100 6.16 11.08 -5.41
N THR A 101 5.36 12.13 -5.24
CA THR A 101 5.77 13.33 -4.48
C THR A 101 6.17 12.99 -3.05
N LEU A 102 5.35 12.23 -2.32
CA LEU A 102 5.66 11.83 -0.95
C LEU A 102 6.86 10.89 -0.89
N ILE A 103 6.93 9.93 -1.83
CA ILE A 103 8.05 9.00 -1.92
C ILE A 103 9.36 9.76 -2.16
N ASN A 104 9.37 10.74 -3.06
CA ASN A 104 10.56 11.51 -3.37
C ASN A 104 11.00 12.39 -2.19
N LEU A 105 10.07 13.05 -1.50
CA LEU A 105 10.35 13.80 -0.27
C LEU A 105 10.84 12.90 0.87
N ALA A 106 10.34 11.67 0.95
CA ALA A 106 10.81 10.70 1.92
C ALA A 106 12.25 10.25 1.60
N ASN A 107 12.53 9.97 0.33
CA ASN A 107 13.85 9.54 -0.13
C ASN A 107 14.91 10.63 0.04
N SER A 108 14.55 11.92 -0.12
CA SER A 108 15.47 13.03 0.14
C SER A 108 15.63 13.35 1.63
N GLY A 109 14.81 12.77 2.50
CA GLY A 109 14.77 13.07 3.93
C GLY A 109 14.04 14.37 4.29
N GLU A 110 13.59 15.15 3.31
CA GLU A 110 12.83 16.39 3.53
C GLU A 110 11.53 16.15 4.31
N LEU A 111 10.91 14.98 4.13
CA LEU A 111 9.68 14.62 4.85
C LEU A 111 9.88 14.38 6.35
N LEU A 112 11.12 14.39 6.86
CA LEU A 112 11.39 14.40 8.30
C LEU A 112 11.15 15.79 8.93
N LYS A 113 11.06 16.86 8.13
CA LYS A 113 10.83 18.21 8.62
C LYS A 113 9.33 18.42 8.90
N PRO A 114 8.94 18.90 10.11
CA PRO A 114 7.53 19.11 10.47
C PRO A 114 6.77 20.03 9.49
N ASP A 115 7.40 21.10 9.02
CA ASP A 115 6.76 22.03 8.07
C ASP A 115 6.43 21.35 6.74
N VAL A 116 7.32 20.50 6.24
CA VAL A 116 7.09 19.72 5.01
C VAL A 116 5.95 18.72 5.22
N GLN A 117 5.89 18.05 6.37
CA GLN A 117 4.80 17.14 6.71
C GLN A 117 3.45 17.88 6.73
N LYS A 118 3.39 19.06 7.36
CA LYS A 118 2.19 19.89 7.40
C LYS A 118 1.73 20.28 6.00
N THR A 119 2.63 20.82 5.18
CA THR A 119 2.32 21.19 3.79
C THR A 119 1.81 20.00 2.98
N GLN A 120 2.40 18.81 3.15
CA GLN A 120 1.93 17.62 2.44
C GLN A 120 0.59 17.11 2.95
N ALA A 121 0.32 17.20 4.26
CA ALA A 121 -0.98 16.84 4.82
C ALA A 121 -2.09 17.74 4.25
N GLU A 122 -1.87 19.06 4.24
CA GLU A 122 -2.81 20.03 3.65
C GLU A 122 -3.04 19.75 2.17
N ARG A 123 -1.96 19.49 1.40
CA ARG A 123 -2.06 19.13 -0.02
C ARG A 123 -2.88 17.86 -0.24
N LEU A 124 -2.68 16.82 0.57
CA LEU A 124 -3.44 15.56 0.47
C LEU A 124 -4.92 15.78 0.80
N MET A 125 -5.25 16.65 1.76
CA MET A 125 -6.64 16.95 2.09
C MET A 125 -7.39 17.68 0.97
N GLN A 126 -6.67 18.42 0.12
CA GLN A 126 -7.24 19.04 -1.08
C GLN A 126 -7.34 18.09 -2.28
N ASP A 127 -6.87 16.85 -2.16
CA ASP A 127 -7.00 15.85 -3.21
C ASP A 127 -8.47 15.39 -3.31
N PRO A 128 -9.08 15.35 -4.49
CA PRO A 128 -10.47 14.91 -4.66
C PRO A 128 -10.77 13.52 -4.07
N ARG A 129 -9.75 12.65 -3.98
CA ARG A 129 -9.89 11.30 -3.41
C ARG A 129 -10.03 11.31 -1.88
N ALA A 130 -9.63 12.38 -1.21
CA ALA A 130 -9.68 12.47 0.25
C ALA A 130 -11.12 12.38 0.79
N SER A 131 -12.08 13.03 0.12
CA SER A 131 -13.49 12.96 0.50
C SER A 131 -14.01 11.51 0.48
N SER A 132 -13.76 10.78 -0.62
CA SER A 132 -14.14 9.38 -0.74
C SER A 132 -13.46 8.47 0.29
N ALA A 133 -12.18 8.73 0.59
CA ALA A 133 -11.43 7.98 1.60
C ALA A 133 -11.99 8.20 3.01
N LEU A 134 -12.34 9.44 3.37
CA LEU A 134 -12.96 9.77 4.64
C LEU A 134 -14.33 9.11 4.78
N THR A 135 -15.19 9.22 3.77
CA THR A 135 -16.51 8.56 3.75
C THR A 135 -16.38 7.05 3.95
N PHE A 136 -15.46 6.40 3.23
CA PHE A 136 -15.18 4.98 3.40
C PHE A 136 -14.79 4.63 4.85
N ILE A 137 -13.91 5.42 5.46
CA ILE A 137 -13.50 5.22 6.86
C ILE A 137 -14.71 5.37 7.79
N TYR A 138 -15.53 6.40 7.62
CA TYR A 138 -16.71 6.63 8.46
C TYR A 138 -17.75 5.52 8.33
N GLU A 139 -18.10 5.10 7.11
CA GLU A 139 -19.05 4.01 6.87
C GLU A 139 -18.59 2.70 7.50
N LYS A 140 -17.31 2.34 7.31
CA LYS A 140 -16.75 1.11 7.86
C LYS A 140 -16.55 1.14 9.37
N SER A 141 -16.17 2.29 9.92
CA SER A 141 -15.93 2.43 11.36
C SER A 141 -17.25 2.46 12.15
N LEU A 142 -18.29 3.09 11.60
CA LEU A 142 -19.61 3.16 12.21
C LEU A 142 -20.51 1.97 11.86
N ARG A 143 -20.04 1.03 11.02
CA ARG A 143 -20.81 -0.11 10.49
C ARG A 143 -22.21 0.30 10.00
N ILE A 144 -22.33 1.41 9.27
CA ILE A 144 -23.64 1.88 8.79
C ILE A 144 -24.28 0.84 7.85
N ASP A 145 -23.47 0.02 7.19
CA ASP A 145 -23.90 -1.15 6.42
C ASP A 145 -24.65 -2.19 7.25
N SER A 146 -24.31 -2.35 8.54
CA SER A 146 -25.01 -3.29 9.42
C SER A 146 -26.41 -2.83 9.78
N PHE A 147 -26.63 -1.52 9.93
CA PHE A 147 -27.94 -0.95 10.25
C PHE A 147 -28.92 -1.05 9.07
N LEU A 148 -28.47 -0.82 7.83
CA LEU A 148 -29.31 -1.00 6.64
C LEU A 148 -29.71 -2.47 6.44
N THR A 149 -28.80 -3.39 6.77
CA THR A 149 -29.08 -4.84 6.71
C THR A 149 -30.10 -5.26 7.78
N ILE A 150 -30.00 -4.72 8.99
CA ILE A 150 -30.95 -4.98 10.08
C ILE A 150 -32.33 -4.40 9.74
N ALA A 151 -32.41 -3.14 9.30
CA ALA A 151 -33.68 -2.51 8.93
C ALA A 151 -34.41 -3.26 7.79
N ALA A 152 -33.67 -3.76 6.79
CA ALA A 152 -34.24 -4.56 5.71
C ALA A 152 -34.71 -5.95 6.18
N ARG A 153 -34.02 -6.55 7.16
CA ARG A 153 -34.41 -7.83 7.77
C ARG A 153 -35.69 -7.69 8.60
N ASP A 154 -35.78 -6.63 9.40
CA ASP A 154 -36.93 -6.37 10.27
C ASP A 154 -38.19 -6.06 9.46
N ALA A 155 -38.07 -5.28 8.37
CA ALA A 155 -39.18 -5.04 7.44
C ALA A 155 -39.73 -6.32 6.80
N LYS A 156 -38.87 -7.31 6.55
CA LYS A 156 -39.25 -8.61 5.98
C LYS A 156 -39.87 -9.56 7.00
N SER A 157 -39.49 -9.47 8.28
CA SER A 157 -40.13 -10.25 9.35
C SER A 157 -41.50 -9.70 9.75
N LEU A 158 -41.71 -8.38 9.64
CA LEU A 158 -42.99 -7.76 9.98
C LEU A 158 -44.09 -8.10 8.96
N SER A 159 -43.75 -8.18 7.67
CA SER A 159 -44.72 -8.58 6.63
C SER A 159 -45.12 -10.07 6.67
N GLN A 160 -44.37 -10.91 7.39
CA GLN A 160 -44.69 -12.34 7.59
C GLN A 160 -45.58 -12.60 8.80
N LEU A 161 -45.83 -11.59 9.64
CA LEU A 161 -46.70 -11.68 10.82
C LEU A 161 -48.13 -11.16 10.56
N GLU A 162 -48.39 -10.62 9.36
CA GLU A 162 -49.71 -10.10 8.94
C GLU A 162 -50.53 -11.10 8.10
N HIS A 163 -50.19 -12.40 8.14
CA HIS A 163 -50.94 -13.51 7.55
C HIS A 163 -51.13 -14.63 8.57
#